data_AF-A0A9N7U0F1-F1
#
_entry.id   AF-A0A9N7U0F1-F1
#
_cell.length_a   1.000
_cell.length_b   1.000
_cell.length_c   1.000
_cell.angle_alpha   90.00
_cell.angle_beta   90.00
_cell.angle_gamma   90.00
#
_symmetry.space_group_name_H-M   'P 1'
#
loop_
_entity.id
_entity.type
_entity.pdbx_description
1 polymer ?
#
loop_
_entity_poly.entity_id
_entity_poly.type
_entity_poly.pdbx_seq_one_letter_code
_entity_poly.pdbx_strand_id
1 'polypeptide(L)'
;RIEQEIMVAKKHGMKNKRGALQALKRKKRLEAQLTQIDGTLSTIEFQREALENSHTNTEVLNNLSFATKAMKKVHENMDLDKIDDMMQDITEQQDVAREISDAISRPTGEEFDEDDLLAELAELEQEEHEESMKRMGGLPSVPSSKLPSARHGQRATTKKRVEDEDDMRMLASWAT
;
A
#
# COMPACT_ATOMS: atom_id res chain seq x y z
N ARG A 1 2.28 22.24 16.38
CA ARG A 1 3.51 22.92 16.90
C ARG A 1 4.54 23.20 15.81
N ILE A 2 4.90 22.23 14.97
CA ILE A 2 5.82 22.43 13.82
C ILE A 2 5.29 23.50 12.85
N GLU A 3 4.00 23.44 12.50
CA GLU A 3 3.33 24.43 11.63
C GLU A 3 3.36 25.86 12.20
N GLN A 4 3.26 26.01 13.51
CA GLN A 4 3.35 27.32 14.18
C GLN A 4 4.75 27.92 14.01
N GLU A 5 5.81 27.12 14.14
CA GLU A 5 7.19 27.58 13.89
C GLU A 5 7.43 27.91 12.41
N ILE A 6 6.76 27.20 11.48
CA ILE A 6 6.78 27.55 10.05
C ILE A 6 6.12 28.91 9.79
N MET A 7 4.96 29.16 10.38
CA MET A 7 4.28 30.46 10.27
C MET A 7 5.11 31.60 10.86
N VAL A 8 5.74 31.38 12.01
CA VAL A 8 6.64 32.36 12.65
C VAL A 8 7.88 32.62 11.79
N ALA A 9 8.48 31.59 11.19
CA ALA A 9 9.61 31.74 10.28
C ALA A 9 9.23 32.54 9.02
N LYS A 10 8.08 32.24 8.40
CA LYS A 10 7.56 32.96 7.22
C LYS A 10 7.28 34.45 7.55
N LYS A 11 6.69 34.73 8.71
CA LYS A 11 6.37 36.10 9.16
C LYS A 11 7.63 36.95 9.41
N HIS A 12 8.70 36.35 9.96
CA HIS A 12 9.94 37.06 10.26
C HIS A 12 10.95 37.06 9.10
N GLY A 13 10.77 36.21 8.08
CA GLY A 13 11.74 36.01 6.99
C GLY A 13 12.14 37.29 6.25
N MET A 14 11.22 38.26 6.11
CA MET A 14 11.47 39.53 5.40
C MET A 14 11.91 40.68 6.30
N LYS A 15 11.68 40.62 7.62
CA LYS A 15 11.90 41.75 8.55
C LYS A 15 12.92 41.48 9.66
N ASN A 16 13.11 40.22 10.03
CA ASN A 16 14.01 39.81 11.10
C ASN A 16 14.59 38.41 10.82
N LYS A 17 15.70 38.40 10.09
CA LYS A 17 16.44 37.19 9.70
C LYS A 17 16.86 36.34 10.91
N ARG A 18 17.19 36.96 12.05
CA ARG A 18 17.61 36.26 13.27
C ARG A 18 16.45 35.52 13.93
N GLY A 19 15.27 36.16 14.00
CA GLY A 19 14.04 35.54 14.51
C GLY A 19 13.56 34.38 13.63
N ALA A 20 13.66 34.52 12.30
CA ALA A 20 13.34 33.45 11.36
C ALA A 20 14.27 32.23 11.52
N LEU A 21 15.58 32.44 11.67
CA LEU A 21 16.55 31.37 11.92
C LEU A 21 16.28 30.61 13.23
N GLN A 22 15.90 31.32 14.30
CA GLN A 22 15.56 30.69 15.58
C GLN A 22 14.30 29.82 15.48
N ALA A 23 13.29 30.28 14.73
CA ALA A 23 12.06 29.50 14.47
C ALA A 23 12.37 28.24 13.63
N LEU A 24 13.21 28.36 12.59
CA LEU A 24 13.64 27.20 11.79
C LEU A 24 14.45 26.18 12.60
N LYS A 25 15.29 26.64 13.55
CA LYS A 25 16.02 25.74 14.46
C LYS A 25 15.06 24.99 15.40
N ARG A 26 14.02 25.66 15.91
CA ARG A 26 12.97 25.03 16.72
C ARG A 26 12.16 24.02 15.91
N LYS A 27 11.78 24.35 14.67
CA LYS A 27 11.14 23.44 13.72
C LYS A 27 11.96 22.15 13.54
N LYS A 28 13.24 22.26 13.17
CA LYS A 28 14.11 21.08 12.95
C LYS A 28 14.21 20.18 14.19
N ARG A 29 14.28 20.75 15.39
CA ARG A 29 14.29 19.98 16.63
C ARG A 29 12.98 19.21 16.85
N LEU A 30 11.84 19.85 16.58
CA LEU A 30 10.54 19.21 16.70
C LEU A 30 10.35 18.09 15.66
N GLU A 31 10.87 18.27 14.43
CA GLU A 31 10.85 17.22 13.40
C GLU A 31 11.71 16.00 13.80
N ALA A 32 12.89 16.24 14.36
CA ALA A 32 13.72 15.15 14.89
C ALA A 32 13.04 14.41 16.05
N GLN A 33 12.38 15.13 16.95
CA GLN A 33 11.59 14.53 18.03
C GLN A 33 10.42 13.71 17.50
N LEU A 34 9.73 14.20 16.46
CA LEU A 34 8.63 13.48 15.83
C LEU A 34 9.12 12.15 15.25
N THR A 35 10.22 12.17 14.50
CA THR A 35 10.82 10.94 13.92
C THR A 35 11.19 9.93 15.00
N GLN A 36 11.74 10.40 16.13
CA GLN A 36 12.06 9.53 17.27
C GLN A 36 10.81 8.94 17.93
N ILE A 37 9.74 9.74 18.06
CA ILE A 37 8.46 9.27 18.60
C ILE A 37 7.84 8.23 17.68
N ASP A 38 7.85 8.44 16.36
CA ASP A 38 7.30 7.50 15.39
C ASP A 38 8.03 6.15 15.44
N GLY A 39 9.37 6.16 15.55
CA GLY A 39 10.15 4.93 15.72
C GLY A 39 9.87 4.23 17.06
N THR A 40 9.63 5.00 18.12
CA THR A 40 9.25 4.44 19.43
C THR A 40 7.85 3.85 19.40
N LEU A 41 6.91 4.50 18.71
CA LEU A 41 5.53 4.04 18.53
C LEU A 41 5.50 2.71 17.78
N SER A 42 6.21 2.60 16.66
CA SER A 42 6.32 1.35 15.90
C SER A 42 6.91 0.21 16.75
N THR A 43 7.89 0.51 17.60
CA THR A 43 8.46 -0.48 18.54
C THR A 43 7.42 -0.94 19.57
N ILE A 44 6.61 -0.02 20.11
CA ILE A 44 5.55 -0.35 21.08
C ILE A 44 4.43 -1.15 20.41
N GLU A 45 4.05 -0.82 19.18
CA GLU A 45 3.05 -1.56 18.42
C GLU A 45 3.49 -3.00 18.17
N PHE A 46 4.74 -3.20 17.74
CA PHE A 46 5.33 -4.54 17.58
C PHE A 46 5.35 -5.32 18.92
N GLN A 47 5.71 -4.67 20.01
CA GLN A 47 5.70 -5.29 21.34
C GLN A 47 4.27 -5.64 21.81
N ARG A 48 3.27 -4.82 21.47
CA ARG A 48 1.85 -5.09 21.78
C ARG A 48 1.38 -6.35 21.05
N GLU A 49 1.65 -6.44 19.75
CA GLU A 49 1.30 -7.60 18.92
C GLU A 49 1.99 -8.88 19.44
N ALA A 50 3.27 -8.80 19.80
CA ALA A 50 3.99 -9.93 20.39
C ALA A 50 3.39 -10.37 21.74
N LEU A 51 2.94 -9.43 22.58
CA LEU A 51 2.26 -9.74 23.84
C LEU A 51 0.87 -10.34 23.62
N GLU A 52 0.11 -9.84 22.65
CA GLU A 52 -1.21 -10.36 22.29
C GLU A 52 -1.10 -11.81 21.80
N ASN A 53 -0.17 -12.09 20.88
CA ASN A 53 0.13 -13.43 20.41
C ASN A 53 0.58 -14.37 21.55
N SER A 54 1.41 -13.88 22.46
CA SER A 54 1.86 -14.65 23.64
C SER A 54 0.70 -14.95 24.60
N HIS A 55 -0.20 -13.98 24.80
CA HIS A 55 -1.37 -14.14 25.65
C HIS A 55 -2.32 -15.20 25.08
N THR A 56 -2.68 -15.08 23.80
CA THR A 56 -3.53 -16.07 23.11
C THR A 56 -2.91 -17.47 23.16
N ASN A 57 -1.60 -17.60 22.90
CA ASN A 57 -0.92 -18.89 22.99
C ASN A 57 -0.94 -19.46 24.42
N THR A 58 -0.77 -18.62 25.44
CA THR A 58 -0.82 -19.06 26.84
C THR A 58 -2.22 -19.50 27.22
N GLU A 59 -3.26 -18.78 26.79
CA GLU A 59 -4.65 -19.18 27.02
C GLU A 59 -5.00 -20.50 26.33
N VAL A 60 -4.57 -20.70 25.07
CA VAL A 60 -4.73 -21.96 24.35
C VAL A 60 -4.05 -23.12 25.10
N LEU A 61 -2.81 -22.93 25.57
CA LEU A 61 -2.10 -23.96 26.34
C LEU A 61 -2.76 -24.26 27.69
N ASN A 62 -3.28 -23.24 28.37
CA ASN A 62 -4.02 -23.42 29.63
C ASN A 62 -5.32 -24.19 29.40
N ASN A 63 -6.06 -23.85 28.35
CA ASN A 63 -7.29 -24.54 27.97
C ASN A 63 -7.00 -26.00 27.56
N LEU A 64 -5.93 -26.24 26.80
CA LEU A 64 -5.49 -27.58 26.43
C LEU A 64 -5.08 -28.40 27.66
N SER A 65 -4.39 -27.79 28.63
CA SER A 65 -4.03 -28.44 29.90
C SER A 65 -5.27 -28.81 30.73
N PHE A 66 -6.26 -27.92 30.79
CA PHE A 66 -7.54 -28.20 31.45
C PHE A 66 -8.30 -29.33 30.74
N ALA A 67 -8.40 -29.28 29.41
CA ALA A 67 -9.02 -30.32 28.60
C ALA A 67 -8.32 -31.67 28.81
N THR A 68 -6.98 -31.71 28.79
CA THR A 68 -6.20 -32.93 29.01
C THR A 68 -6.44 -33.51 30.40
N LYS A 69 -6.53 -32.67 31.44
CA LYS A 69 -6.86 -33.11 32.81
C LYS A 69 -8.29 -33.64 32.91
N ALA A 70 -9.25 -33.00 32.26
CA ALA A 70 -10.64 -33.45 32.20
C ALA A 70 -10.74 -34.80 31.48
N MET A 71 -10.12 -34.94 30.31
CA MET A 71 -10.04 -36.19 29.55
C MET A 71 -9.42 -37.31 30.38
N LYS A 72 -8.29 -37.05 31.06
CA LYS A 72 -7.65 -38.03 31.94
C LYS A 72 -8.57 -38.50 33.07
N LYS A 73 -9.31 -37.58 33.68
CA LYS A 73 -10.25 -37.89 34.77
C LYS A 73 -11.49 -38.66 34.28
N VAL A 74 -11.94 -38.42 33.06
CA VAL A 74 -12.97 -39.23 32.40
C VAL A 74 -12.44 -40.65 32.16
N HIS A 75 -11.23 -40.78 31.61
CA HIS A 75 -10.59 -42.08 31.35
C HIS A 75 -10.30 -42.88 32.64
N GLU A 76 -9.97 -42.21 33.74
CA GLU A 76 -9.69 -42.85 35.04
C GLU A 76 -10.97 -43.42 35.70
N ASN A 77 -12.15 -42.92 35.30
CA ASN A 77 -13.46 -43.37 35.79
C ASN A 77 -14.23 -44.24 34.79
N MET A 78 -13.66 -44.54 33.61
CA MET A 78 -14.25 -45.45 32.64
C MET A 78 -13.61 -46.84 32.78
N ASP A 79 -14.44 -47.85 33.07
CA ASP A 79 -14.07 -49.27 33.04
C ASP A 79 -13.29 -49.58 31.75
N LEU A 80 -12.20 -50.34 31.87
CA LEU A 80 -11.34 -50.76 30.75
C LEU A 80 -12.14 -51.40 29.60
N ASP A 81 -13.27 -52.05 29.91
CA ASP A 81 -14.15 -52.69 28.93
C ASP A 81 -14.96 -51.68 28.09
N LYS A 82 -15.07 -50.41 28.51
CA LYS A 82 -15.75 -49.33 27.76
C LYS A 82 -14.79 -48.47 26.95
N ILE A 83 -13.48 -48.73 27.04
CA ILE A 83 -12.47 -47.99 26.27
C ILE A 83 -12.54 -48.37 24.79
N ASP A 84 -12.80 -49.64 24.45
CA ASP A 84 -12.95 -50.06 23.06
C ASP A 84 -14.18 -49.39 22.40
N ASP A 85 -15.33 -49.39 23.08
CA ASP A 85 -16.54 -48.69 22.63
C ASP A 85 -16.29 -47.18 22.49
N MET A 86 -15.58 -46.56 23.46
CA MET A 86 -15.27 -45.14 23.39
C MET A 86 -14.22 -44.80 22.33
N MET A 87 -13.24 -45.66 22.08
CA MET A 87 -12.27 -45.46 21.01
C MET A 87 -12.95 -45.55 19.65
N GLN A 88 -13.97 -46.41 19.52
CA GLN A 88 -14.83 -46.46 18.34
C GLN A 88 -15.65 -45.17 18.18
N ASP A 89 -16.30 -44.70 19.26
CA ASP A 89 -17.04 -43.42 19.28
C ASP A 89 -16.15 -42.21 18.99
N ILE A 90 -14.92 -42.16 19.53
CA ILE A 90 -13.94 -41.07 19.28
C ILE A 90 -13.51 -41.07 17.81
N THR A 91 -13.34 -42.25 17.21
CA THR A 91 -12.95 -42.36 15.80
C THR A 91 -14.10 -41.88 14.90
N GLU A 92 -15.33 -42.29 15.18
CA GLU A 92 -16.52 -41.75 14.50
C GLU A 92 -16.66 -40.24 14.68
N GLN A 93 -16.44 -39.71 15.89
CA GLN A 93 -16.52 -38.26 16.12
C GLN A 93 -15.37 -37.48 15.49
N GLN A 94 -14.17 -38.04 15.37
CA GLN A 94 -13.08 -37.44 14.60
C GLN A 94 -13.42 -37.36 13.11
N ASP A 95 -14.08 -38.38 12.58
CA ASP A 95 -14.51 -38.38 11.18
C ASP A 95 -15.64 -37.36 10.94
N VAL A 96 -16.60 -37.24 11.87
CA VAL A 96 -17.61 -36.16 11.84
C VAL A 96 -16.97 -34.78 11.97
N ALA A 97 -15.98 -34.60 12.85
CA ALA A 97 -15.29 -33.34 13.01
C ALA A 97 -14.48 -32.97 11.76
N ARG A 98 -13.88 -33.94 11.06
CA ARG A 98 -13.25 -33.72 9.75
C ARG A 98 -14.30 -33.38 8.69
N GLU A 99 -15.44 -34.06 8.66
CA GLU A 99 -16.53 -33.74 7.74
C GLU A 99 -17.08 -32.31 7.96
N ILE A 100 -17.18 -31.88 9.23
CA ILE A 100 -17.54 -30.50 9.58
C ILE A 100 -16.44 -29.52 9.17
N SER A 101 -15.17 -29.84 9.46
CA SER A 101 -14.04 -29.00 9.07
C SER A 101 -13.95 -28.86 7.55
N ASP A 102 -14.21 -29.93 6.81
CA ASP A 102 -14.26 -29.93 5.34
C ASP A 102 -15.50 -29.20 4.84
N ALA A 103 -16.66 -29.32 5.51
CA ALA A 103 -17.87 -28.58 5.16
C ALA A 103 -17.74 -27.08 5.43
N ILE A 104 -16.99 -26.68 6.46
CA ILE A 104 -16.69 -25.28 6.79
C ILE A 104 -15.55 -24.74 5.91
N SER A 105 -14.54 -25.56 5.60
CA SER A 105 -13.42 -25.19 4.72
C SER A 105 -13.80 -25.19 3.25
N ARG A 106 -14.89 -25.87 2.87
CA ARG A 106 -15.59 -25.58 1.61
C ARG A 106 -15.99 -24.11 1.68
N PRO A 107 -15.43 -23.24 0.82
CA PRO A 107 -15.72 -21.83 0.88
C PRO A 107 -17.23 -21.66 0.73
N THR A 108 -17.87 -21.22 1.81
CA THR A 108 -19.31 -20.88 1.83
C THR A 108 -19.47 -19.39 1.54
N GLY A 109 -18.60 -18.87 0.69
CA GLY A 109 -18.66 -17.53 0.12
C GLY A 109 -18.70 -17.69 -1.39
N GLU A 110 -19.47 -16.86 -2.07
CA GLU A 110 -19.35 -16.68 -3.51
C GLU A 110 -17.84 -16.61 -3.86
N GLU A 111 -17.39 -17.44 -4.79
CA GLU A 111 -16.11 -17.20 -5.45
C GLU A 111 -16.25 -15.80 -6.06
N PHE A 112 -15.69 -14.80 -5.39
CA PHE A 112 -15.57 -13.47 -5.98
C PHE A 112 -14.76 -13.66 -7.25
N ASP A 113 -15.35 -13.30 -8.38
CA ASP A 113 -14.68 -13.41 -9.68
C ASP A 113 -13.40 -12.56 -9.60
N GLU A 114 -12.24 -13.20 -9.75
CA GLU A 114 -10.96 -12.50 -9.71
C GLU A 114 -10.90 -11.40 -10.78
N ASP A 115 -11.60 -11.58 -11.90
CA ASP A 115 -11.68 -10.58 -12.97
C ASP A 115 -12.48 -9.33 -12.54
N ASP A 116 -13.56 -9.49 -11.76
CA ASP A 116 -14.35 -8.38 -11.23
C ASP A 116 -13.55 -7.59 -10.17
N LEU A 117 -12.81 -8.30 -9.30
CA LEU A 117 -11.95 -7.66 -8.29
C LEU A 117 -10.76 -6.92 -8.92
N LEU A 118 -10.18 -7.47 -10.00
CA LEU A 118 -9.11 -6.81 -10.75
C LEU A 118 -9.61 -5.55 -11.46
N ALA A 119 -10.84 -5.56 -11.96
CA ALA A 119 -11.46 -4.39 -12.56
C ALA A 119 -11.71 -3.28 -11.52
N GLU A 120 -12.23 -3.61 -10.34
CA GLU A 120 -12.43 -2.65 -9.25
C GLU A 120 -11.09 -2.06 -8.74
N LEU A 121 -10.05 -2.90 -8.63
CA LEU A 121 -8.71 -2.44 -8.24
C LEU A 121 -8.13 -1.44 -9.25
N ALA A 122 -8.28 -1.72 -10.55
CA ALA A 122 -7.80 -0.84 -11.60
C ALA A 122 -8.52 0.52 -11.61
N GLU A 123 -9.81 0.55 -11.27
CA GLU A 123 -10.58 1.79 -11.13
C GLU A 123 -10.06 2.64 -9.97
N LEU A 124 -9.82 2.03 -8.81
CA LEU A 124 -9.25 2.71 -7.63
C LEU A 124 -7.85 3.27 -7.88
N GLU A 125 -6.99 2.52 -8.57
CA GLU A 125 -5.64 2.99 -8.94
C GLU A 125 -5.71 4.20 -9.89
N GLN A 126 -6.64 4.19 -10.83
CA GLN A 126 -6.85 5.30 -11.75
C GLN A 126 -7.38 6.55 -11.03
N GLU A 127 -8.32 6.38 -10.09
CA GLU A 127 -8.81 7.48 -9.25
C GLU A 127 -7.69 8.10 -8.40
N GLU A 128 -6.84 7.28 -7.78
CA GLU A 128 -5.68 7.76 -7.01
C GLU A 128 -4.68 8.49 -7.92
N HIS A 129 -4.41 7.97 -9.12
CA HIS A 129 -3.53 8.60 -10.08
C HIS A 129 -4.09 9.95 -10.57
N GLU A 130 -5.40 10.05 -10.81
CA GLU A 130 -6.05 11.31 -11.16
C GLU A 130 -6.03 12.31 -10.00
N GLU A 131 -6.23 11.86 -8.76
CA GLU A 131 -6.11 12.71 -7.58
C GLU A 131 -4.67 13.18 -7.39
N SER A 132 -3.69 12.29 -7.59
CA SER A 132 -2.26 12.60 -7.57
C SER A 132 -1.90 13.62 -8.64
N MET A 133 -2.39 13.48 -9.87
CA MET A 133 -2.19 14.43 -10.96
C MET A 133 -2.86 15.79 -10.71
N LYS A 134 -4.06 15.80 -10.11
CA LYS A 134 -4.72 17.03 -9.64
C LYS A 134 -3.91 17.72 -8.55
N ARG A 135 -3.34 16.95 -7.60
CA ARG A 135 -2.44 17.45 -6.56
C ARG A 135 -1.11 17.96 -7.12
N MET A 136 -0.62 17.34 -8.19
CA MET A 136 0.63 17.73 -8.87
C MET A 136 0.47 18.95 -9.79
N GLY A 137 -0.76 19.47 -9.94
CA GLY A 137 -1.06 20.77 -10.53
C GLY A 137 -0.66 20.90 -12.00
N GLY A 138 -1.59 20.54 -12.89
CA GLY A 138 -1.65 20.85 -14.33
C GLY A 138 -0.35 21.27 -15.03
N LEU A 139 0.10 20.44 -15.97
CA LEU A 139 1.27 20.70 -16.83
C LEU A 139 1.32 22.17 -17.29
N PRO A 140 2.49 22.83 -17.21
CA PRO A 140 2.63 24.24 -17.56
C PRO A 140 2.21 24.47 -19.02
N SER A 141 1.30 25.42 -19.24
CA SER A 141 0.86 25.81 -20.57
C SER A 141 2.05 26.32 -21.39
N VAL A 142 2.27 25.70 -22.54
CA VAL A 142 3.29 26.13 -23.49
C VAL A 142 2.98 27.56 -23.97
N PRO A 143 3.97 28.47 -24.04
CA PRO A 143 3.69 29.86 -24.39
C PRO A 143 3.13 29.97 -25.82
N SER A 144 1.86 30.36 -25.95
CA SER A 144 1.25 30.75 -27.23
C SER A 144 1.64 32.18 -27.62
N SER A 145 2.93 32.42 -27.73
CA SER A 145 3.48 33.67 -28.26
C SER A 145 3.57 33.56 -29.78
N LYS A 146 2.71 34.27 -30.52
CA LYS A 146 2.90 34.43 -31.97
C LYS A 146 4.24 35.11 -32.22
N LEU A 147 5.15 34.39 -32.87
CA LEU A 147 6.45 34.92 -33.28
C LEU A 147 6.26 36.18 -34.14
N PRO A 148 7.13 37.20 -34.00
CA PRO A 148 7.01 38.44 -34.73
C PRO A 148 7.12 38.16 -36.24
N SER A 149 6.12 38.63 -36.99
CA SER A 149 6.08 38.55 -38.44
C SER A 149 7.25 39.33 -39.03
N ALA A 150 8.31 38.62 -39.43
CA ALA A 150 9.44 39.20 -40.14
C ALA A 150 8.98 39.62 -41.54
N ARG A 151 9.11 40.92 -41.79
CA ARG A 151 8.78 41.61 -43.03
C ARG A 151 9.48 40.95 -44.21
N HIS A 152 8.69 40.76 -45.27
CA HIS A 152 8.99 40.23 -46.60
C HIS A 152 10.45 40.47 -47.08
N GLY A 153 11.19 39.38 -47.29
CA GLY A 153 12.44 39.33 -48.03
C GLY A 153 12.44 38.11 -48.94
N GLN A 154 12.15 38.32 -50.23
CA GLN A 154 12.14 37.29 -51.27
C GLN A 154 13.55 36.71 -51.47
N ARG A 155 13.80 35.46 -51.03
CA ARG A 155 14.77 34.48 -51.61
C ARG A 155 14.95 33.28 -50.67
N ALA A 156 14.03 32.31 -50.71
CA ALA A 156 14.27 31.00 -50.09
C ALA A 156 13.42 29.85 -50.67
N THR A 157 12.62 30.07 -51.71
CA THR A 157 11.68 29.04 -52.21
C THR A 157 12.27 28.13 -53.29
N THR A 158 13.43 28.45 -53.86
CA THR A 158 14.06 27.60 -54.89
C THR A 158 15.00 26.56 -54.32
N LYS A 159 15.60 26.75 -53.14
CA LYS A 159 16.58 25.79 -52.61
C LYS A 159 15.91 24.58 -51.94
N LYS A 160 14.82 24.81 -51.20
CA LYS A 160 14.08 23.75 -50.50
C LYS A 160 13.36 22.80 -51.47
N ARG A 161 12.87 23.31 -52.59
CA ARG A 161 12.16 22.48 -53.59
C ARG A 161 13.10 21.54 -54.36
N VAL A 162 14.38 21.89 -54.51
CA VAL A 162 15.38 21.03 -55.16
C VAL A 162 15.84 19.93 -54.20
N GLU A 163 16.02 20.25 -52.90
CA GLU A 163 16.31 19.24 -51.86
C GLU A 163 15.16 18.23 -51.72
N ASP A 164 13.91 18.70 -51.66
CA ASP A 164 12.75 17.80 -51.53
C ASP A 164 12.56 16.88 -52.77
N GLU A 165 12.95 17.31 -53.97
CA GLU A 165 12.88 16.50 -55.20
C GLU A 165 14.01 15.44 -55.28
N ASP A 166 15.22 15.77 -54.82
CA ASP A 166 16.35 14.83 -54.78
C ASP A 166 16.17 13.75 -53.71
N ASP A 167 15.67 14.12 -52.52
CA ASP A 167 15.36 13.18 -51.45
C ASP A 167 14.26 12.18 -51.86
N MET A 168 13.24 12.67 -52.58
CA MET A 168 12.15 11.83 -53.08
C MET A 168 12.62 10.85 -54.17
N ARG A 169 13.59 11.25 -55.00
CA ARG A 169 14.23 10.36 -55.99
C ARG A 169 15.14 9.31 -55.33
N MET A 170 15.86 9.68 -54.27
CA MET A 170 16.70 8.72 -53.53
C MET A 170 15.85 7.61 -52.91
N LEU A 171 14.71 7.96 -52.29
CA LEU A 171 13.78 6.98 -51.73
C LEU A 171 13.18 6.04 -52.78
N ALA A 172 12.85 6.55 -53.98
CA ALA A 172 12.33 5.73 -55.06
C ALA A 172 13.36 4.71 -55.59
N SER A 173 14.65 5.06 -55.59
CA SER A 173 15.72 4.16 -56.05
C SER A 173 15.98 2.96 -55.14
N TRP A 174 15.57 3.05 -53.86
CA TRP A 174 15.68 1.95 -52.89
C TRP A 174 14.51 0.96 -52.93
N ALA A 175 13.44 1.29 -53.66
CA ALA A 175 12.23 0.47 -53.75
C ALA A 175 12.21 -0.47 -54.98
N THR A 176 13.33 -0.58 -55.72
CA THR A 176 13.50 -1.50 -56.87
C THR A 176 14.70 -2.40 -56.63
#